data_AF-A0A2D9WPY0-F1
#
_entry.id   AF-A0A2D9WPY0-F1
#
_cell.length_a   1.000
_cell.length_b   1.000
_cell.length_c   1.000
_cell.angle_alpha   90.00
_cell.angle_beta   90.00
_cell.angle_gamma   90.00
#
_symmetry.space_group_name_H-M   'P 1'
#
loop_
_entity.id
_entity.type
_entity.pdbx_description
1 polymer ?
#
loop_
_entity_poly.entity_id
_entity_poly.type
_entity_poly.pdbx_seq_one_letter_code
_entity_poly.pdbx_strand_id
1 'polypeptide(L)'
;MKKLLCLFLLYPILNQSQDFQGKAYYMSKISVDKSWLDNPRFASRKGYMNDMIKRNTEKDYVLEFNSIESTYKEVEKLETEGQGYNWMANYVGENIGKIYKNAQDKISINETEMMGKFFLVTEDL
;
A
#
# COMPACT_ATOMS: atom_id res chain seq x y z
N MET A 1 -46.72 -6.75 32.22
CA MET A 1 -46.99 -5.95 30.99
C MET A 1 -45.99 -4.81 30.80
N LYS A 2 -45.77 -3.91 31.78
CA LYS A 2 -44.80 -2.80 31.65
C LYS A 2 -43.36 -3.22 31.31
N LYS A 3 -42.84 -4.32 31.87
CA LYS A 3 -41.49 -4.84 31.56
C LYS A 3 -41.32 -5.33 30.11
N LEU A 4 -42.37 -5.93 29.53
CA LEU A 4 -42.38 -6.35 28.12
C LEU A 4 -42.39 -5.14 27.17
N LEU A 5 -43.09 -4.08 27.54
CA LEU A 5 -43.15 -2.84 26.78
C LEU A 5 -41.78 -2.10 26.76
N CYS A 6 -41.04 -2.12 27.87
CA CYS A 6 -39.65 -1.64 27.90
C CYS A 6 -38.71 -2.45 26.99
N LEU A 7 -38.87 -3.78 26.91
CA LEU A 7 -38.04 -4.61 26.02
C LEU A 7 -38.29 -4.28 24.54
N PHE A 8 -39.56 -4.04 24.19
CA PHE A 8 -39.95 -3.68 22.82
C PHE A 8 -39.41 -2.31 22.38
N LEU A 9 -39.32 -1.36 23.31
CA LEU A 9 -38.77 -0.01 23.07
C LEU A 9 -37.25 0.01 22.86
N LEU A 10 -36.52 -0.99 23.35
CA LEU A 10 -35.05 -1.07 23.22
C LEU A 10 -34.60 -1.86 21.97
N TYR A 11 -35.51 -2.59 21.32
CA TYR A 11 -35.24 -3.36 20.10
C TYR A 11 -34.61 -2.57 18.94
N PRO A 12 -35.00 -1.32 18.62
CA PRO A 12 -34.40 -0.58 17.51
C PRO A 12 -32.94 -0.17 17.78
N ILE A 13 -32.48 -0.15 19.03
CA ILE A 13 -31.11 0.22 19.40
C ILE A 13 -30.13 -0.93 19.11
N LEU A 14 -30.60 -2.17 19.14
CA LEU A 14 -29.80 -3.38 18.87
C LEU A 14 -29.53 -3.62 17.37
N ASN A 15 -30.27 -2.94 16.49
CA ASN A 15 -30.17 -3.13 15.04
C ASN A 15 -29.30 -2.08 14.35
N GLN A 16 -28.61 -1.21 15.11
CA GLN A 16 -27.63 -0.29 14.54
C GLN A 16 -26.27 -0.99 14.39
N SER A 17 -26.12 -1.74 13.29
CA SER A 17 -24.79 -2.10 12.80
C SER A 17 -24.21 -0.88 12.09
N GLN A 18 -23.09 -0.36 12.56
CA GLN A 18 -22.37 0.70 11.88
C GLN A 18 -21.44 0.08 10.85
N ASP A 19 -21.59 0.45 9.58
CA ASP A 19 -20.64 0.07 8.54
C ASP A 19 -19.30 0.74 8.83
N PHE A 20 -18.34 -0.05 9.33
CA PHE A 20 -16.99 0.39 9.59
C PHE A 20 -16.19 0.29 8.29
N GLN A 21 -15.80 1.44 7.75
CA GLN A 21 -14.96 1.56 6.57
C GLN A 21 -14.05 2.78 6.70
N GLY A 22 -12.85 2.71 6.14
CA GLY A 22 -11.87 3.77 6.25
C GLY A 22 -10.78 3.69 5.18
N LYS A 23 -10.07 4.81 5.03
CA LYS A 23 -8.85 4.90 4.23
C LYS A 23 -7.76 5.59 5.04
N ALA A 24 -6.56 5.02 5.04
CA ALA A 24 -5.37 5.64 5.59
C ALA A 24 -4.33 5.84 4.48
N TYR A 25 -3.71 7.01 4.47
CA TYR A 25 -2.68 7.37 3.49
C TYR A 25 -1.33 7.35 4.18
N TYR A 26 -0.38 6.64 3.58
CA TYR A 26 0.99 6.50 4.07
C TYR A 26 1.96 7.03 3.02
N MET A 27 3.06 7.60 3.47
CA MET A 27 4.16 8.01 2.62
C MET A 27 5.43 7.33 3.13
N SER A 28 6.08 6.57 2.25
CA SER A 28 7.40 6.02 2.52
C SER A 28 8.46 7.09 2.24
N LYS A 29 9.47 7.16 3.10
CA LYS A 29 10.64 8.01 2.91
C LYS A 29 11.89 7.26 3.35
N ILE A 30 12.56 6.65 2.39
CA ILE A 30 13.78 5.88 2.62
C ILE A 30 15.00 6.80 2.48
N SER A 31 15.86 6.83 3.49
CA SER A 31 17.14 7.53 3.43
C SER A 31 18.17 6.67 2.70
N VAL A 32 18.75 7.19 1.63
CA VAL A 32 19.78 6.51 0.84
C VAL A 32 21.09 7.29 0.97
N ASP A 33 22.20 6.59 1.20
CA ASP A 33 23.53 7.21 1.12
C ASP A 33 23.80 7.63 -0.34
N LYS A 34 24.11 8.91 -0.52
CA LYS A 34 24.36 9.54 -1.83
C LYS A 34 25.84 9.83 -2.07
N SER A 35 26.73 9.41 -1.18
CA SER A 35 28.18 9.63 -1.26
C SER A 35 28.78 9.26 -2.63
N TRP A 36 28.24 8.22 -3.27
CA TRP A 36 28.64 7.75 -4.59
C TRP A 36 28.30 8.72 -5.75
N LEU A 37 27.33 9.62 -5.60
CA LEU A 37 27.00 10.65 -6.61
C LEU A 37 28.05 11.77 -6.70
N ASP A 38 28.96 11.88 -5.73
CA ASP A 38 30.03 12.88 -5.75
C ASP A 38 31.22 12.44 -6.61
N ASN A 39 31.16 11.23 -7.19
CA ASN A 39 32.14 10.80 -8.19
C ASN A 39 32.02 11.68 -9.46
N PRO A 40 33.13 12.27 -9.95
CA PRO A 40 33.13 13.07 -11.18
C PRO A 40 32.56 12.36 -12.40
N ARG A 41 32.60 11.02 -12.44
CA ARG A 41 31.99 10.21 -13.50
C ARG A 41 30.49 10.41 -13.64
N PHE A 42 29.80 10.84 -12.59
CA PHE A 42 28.34 11.06 -12.58
C PHE A 42 27.93 12.52 -12.64
N ALA A 43 28.88 13.46 -12.72
CA ALA A 43 28.59 14.90 -12.64
C ALA A 43 27.54 15.37 -13.67
N SER A 44 27.60 14.83 -14.90
CA SER A 44 26.64 15.16 -15.96
C SER A 44 25.25 14.54 -15.79
N ARG A 45 25.10 13.50 -14.93
CA ARG A 45 23.85 12.76 -14.70
C ARG A 45 23.31 12.91 -13.28
N LYS A 46 23.96 13.71 -12.43
CA LYS A 46 23.62 13.89 -11.01
C LYS A 46 22.17 14.31 -10.79
N GLY A 47 21.61 15.17 -11.65
CA GLY A 47 20.19 15.57 -11.60
C GLY A 47 19.26 14.37 -11.83
N TYR A 48 19.40 13.70 -12.97
CA TYR A 48 18.62 12.51 -13.33
C TYR A 48 18.68 11.42 -12.25
N MET A 49 19.85 11.18 -11.67
CA MET A 49 20.03 10.18 -10.63
C MET A 49 19.33 10.58 -9.33
N ASN A 50 19.37 11.85 -8.94
CA ASN A 50 18.62 12.33 -7.78
C ASN A 50 17.11 12.20 -7.96
N ASP A 51 16.60 12.50 -9.15
CA ASP A 51 15.17 12.37 -9.46
C ASP A 51 14.73 10.90 -9.42
N MET A 52 15.53 9.99 -9.97
CA MET A 52 15.29 8.54 -9.89
C MET A 52 15.30 8.03 -8.45
N ILE A 53 16.28 8.45 -7.64
CA ILE A 53 16.35 8.08 -6.22
C ILE A 53 15.08 8.57 -5.52
N LYS A 54 14.73 9.86 -5.68
CA LYS A 54 13.55 10.44 -5.06
C LYS A 54 12.28 9.68 -5.43
N ARG A 55 12.06 9.40 -6.71
CA ARG A 55 10.91 8.63 -7.21
C ARG A 55 10.80 7.26 -6.55
N ASN A 56 11.91 6.56 -6.37
CA ASN A 56 11.89 5.21 -5.81
C ASN A 56 11.86 5.18 -4.27
N THR A 57 12.33 6.25 -3.60
CA THR A 57 12.35 6.34 -2.12
C THR A 57 11.13 7.03 -1.52
N GLU A 58 10.44 7.87 -2.29
CA GLU A 58 9.26 8.66 -1.87
C GLU A 58 8.00 8.15 -2.57
N LYS A 59 7.46 7.05 -2.03
CA LYS A 59 6.27 6.36 -2.54
C LYS A 59 5.07 6.61 -1.63
N ASP A 60 3.90 6.75 -2.23
CA ASP A 60 2.64 6.93 -1.51
C ASP A 60 1.85 5.62 -1.53
N TYR A 61 1.23 5.29 -0.41
CA TYR A 61 0.45 4.07 -0.24
C TYR A 61 -0.92 4.40 0.34
N VAL A 62 -1.90 3.58 0.00
CA VAL A 62 -3.25 3.65 0.55
C VAL A 62 -3.62 2.31 1.18
N LEU A 63 -4.07 2.37 2.43
CA LEU A 63 -4.73 1.27 3.12
C LEU A 63 -6.23 1.55 3.11
N GLU A 64 -6.99 0.75 2.39
CA GLU A 64 -8.45 0.76 2.41
C GLU A 64 -8.91 -0.43 3.26
N PHE A 65 -9.77 -0.20 4.25
CA PHE A 65 -10.18 -1.27 5.16
C PHE A 65 -11.64 -1.14 5.57
N ASN A 66 -12.24 -2.26 5.90
CA ASN A 66 -13.52 -2.36 6.56
C ASN A 66 -13.39 -3.25 7.83
N SER A 67 -14.51 -3.71 8.40
CA SER A 67 -14.50 -4.55 9.60
C SER A 67 -13.88 -5.94 9.41
N ILE A 68 -13.75 -6.41 8.16
CA ILE A 68 -13.36 -7.78 7.81
C ILE A 68 -12.12 -7.80 6.92
N GLU A 69 -12.04 -6.89 5.95
CA GLU A 69 -11.07 -6.90 4.87
C GLU A 69 -10.21 -5.63 4.87
N SER A 70 -9.00 -5.76 4.35
CA SER A 70 -8.14 -4.62 4.06
C SER A 70 -7.33 -4.83 2.79
N THR A 71 -7.07 -3.74 2.09
CA THR A 71 -6.21 -3.69 0.89
C THR A 71 -5.18 -2.59 1.06
N TYR A 72 -3.92 -2.96 0.95
CA TYR A 72 -2.77 -2.05 0.94
C TYR A 72 -2.14 -2.05 -0.44
N LYS A 73 -1.99 -0.87 -1.05
CA LYS A 73 -1.40 -0.73 -2.39
C LYS A 73 -0.64 0.59 -2.54
N GLU A 74 0.37 0.57 -3.40
CA GLU A 74 1.04 1.79 -3.87
C GLU A 74 0.07 2.62 -4.72
N VAL A 75 0.09 3.95 -4.55
CA VAL A 75 -0.67 4.87 -5.38
C VAL A 75 0.17 5.18 -6.62
N GLU A 76 -0.32 4.73 -7.78
CA GLU A 76 0.35 5.00 -9.05
C GLU A 76 0.42 6.51 -9.33
N LYS A 77 1.65 7.04 -9.42
CA LYS A 77 1.89 8.40 -9.90
C LYS A 77 1.86 8.36 -11.42
N LEU A 78 1.07 9.24 -12.02
CA LEU A 78 1.05 9.45 -13.48
C LEU A 78 2.41 10.03 -13.90
N GLU A 79 3.32 9.15 -14.30
CA GLU A 79 4.61 9.54 -14.89
C GLU A 79 4.40 9.93 -16.35
N THR A 80 5.00 11.04 -16.77
CA THR A 80 5.04 11.45 -18.17
C THR A 80 5.87 10.44 -18.97
N GLU A 81 5.37 10.09 -20.16
CA GLU A 81 5.84 9.06 -21.08
C GLU A 81 7.37 8.79 -21.11
N GLY A 82 7.73 7.49 -21.17
CA GLY A 82 8.92 7.05 -21.90
C GLY A 82 10.19 6.75 -21.10
N GLN A 83 10.13 5.97 -20.01
CA GLN A 83 11.35 5.36 -19.46
C GLN A 83 11.24 3.84 -19.40
N GLY A 84 12.15 3.18 -20.12
CA GLY A 84 12.29 1.73 -20.13
C GLY A 84 12.55 1.16 -18.72
N TYR A 85 12.53 -0.18 -18.64
CA TYR A 85 12.66 -0.99 -17.42
C TYR A 85 13.41 -0.29 -16.28
N ASN A 86 12.67 0.17 -15.27
CA ASN A 86 13.20 0.83 -14.07
C ASN A 86 13.85 -0.23 -13.16
N TRP A 87 15.05 -0.68 -13.53
CA TRP A 87 15.84 -1.64 -12.76
C TRP A 87 16.04 -1.20 -11.30
N MET A 88 16.06 0.12 -11.05
CA MET A 88 16.23 0.70 -9.73
C MET A 88 14.98 0.54 -8.85
N ALA A 89 13.78 0.39 -9.43
CA ALA A 89 12.56 0.07 -8.67
C ALA A 89 12.66 -1.29 -7.99
N ASN A 90 13.35 -2.26 -8.62
CA ASN A 90 13.60 -3.58 -8.07
C ASN A 90 14.72 -3.61 -7.00
N TYR A 91 15.59 -2.60 -6.98
CA TYR A 91 16.79 -2.58 -6.13
C TYR A 91 16.65 -1.68 -4.90
N VAL A 92 15.83 -0.63 -4.99
CA VAL A 92 15.71 0.41 -3.94
C VAL A 92 14.39 0.34 -3.18
N GLY A 93 13.37 -0.30 -3.75
CA GLY A 93 12.09 -0.51 -3.08
C GLY A 93 11.88 -1.99 -2.80
N GLU A 94 11.46 -2.33 -1.58
CA GLU A 94 10.59 -3.48 -1.42
C GLU A 94 9.42 -3.23 -2.39
N ASN A 95 9.30 -4.06 -3.41
CA ASN A 95 8.10 -4.09 -4.22
C ASN A 95 7.02 -4.74 -3.34
N ILE A 96 6.50 -3.96 -2.38
CA ILE A 96 5.54 -4.42 -1.36
C ILE A 96 4.27 -4.97 -2.05
N GLY A 97 4.08 -4.63 -3.33
CA GLY A 97 3.01 -5.17 -4.13
C GLY A 97 1.65 -4.69 -3.63
N LYS A 98 0.60 -5.40 -4.04
CA LYS A 98 -0.74 -5.22 -3.50
C LYS A 98 -1.00 -6.31 -2.47
N ILE A 99 -1.28 -5.90 -1.24
CA ILE A 99 -1.59 -6.83 -0.15
C ILE A 99 -3.08 -6.75 0.13
N TYR A 100 -3.76 -7.90 0.08
CA TYR A 100 -5.12 -8.08 0.54
C TYR A 100 -5.12 -8.95 1.79
N LYS A 101 -5.92 -8.60 2.79
CA LYS A 101 -6.10 -9.41 4.01
C LYS A 101 -7.58 -9.52 4.32
N ASN A 102 -7.98 -10.72 4.73
CA ASN A 102 -9.33 -11.00 5.20
C ASN A 102 -9.26 -11.69 6.57
N ALA A 103 -9.77 -11.02 7.60
CA ALA A 103 -9.76 -11.49 8.97
C ALA A 103 -10.81 -12.58 9.25
N GLN A 104 -11.89 -12.64 8.46
CA GLN A 104 -12.93 -13.65 8.59
C GLN A 104 -12.42 -15.01 8.07
N ASP A 105 -11.82 -15.01 6.88
CA ASP A 105 -11.25 -16.20 6.25
C ASP A 105 -9.84 -16.51 6.77
N LYS A 106 -9.24 -15.59 7.54
CA LYS A 106 -7.87 -15.67 8.07
C LYS A 106 -6.83 -15.89 6.97
N ILE A 107 -6.94 -15.12 5.90
CA ILE A 107 -6.02 -15.19 4.76
C ILE A 107 -5.35 -13.84 4.51
N SER A 108 -4.12 -13.92 4.01
CA SER A 108 -3.35 -12.82 3.47
C SER A 108 -2.90 -13.17 2.05
N ILE A 109 -3.13 -12.29 1.08
CA ILE A 109 -2.74 -12.46 -0.32
C ILE A 109 -1.82 -11.31 -0.68
N ASN A 110 -0.59 -11.62 -1.07
CA ASN A 110 0.38 -10.65 -1.57
C ASN A 110 0.57 -10.84 -3.09
N GLU A 111 0.27 -9.79 -3.86
CA GLU A 111 0.55 -9.73 -5.28
C GLU A 111 1.97 -9.21 -5.53
N THR A 112 2.83 -10.05 -6.08
CA THR A 112 4.22 -9.70 -6.41
C THR A 112 4.49 -9.86 -7.90
N GLU A 113 5.27 -8.94 -8.47
CA GLU A 113 5.72 -9.01 -9.87
C GLU A 113 7.12 -9.63 -9.92
N MET A 114 7.25 -10.73 -10.68
CA MET A 114 8.51 -11.42 -10.90
C MET A 114 8.66 -11.73 -12.39
N MET A 115 9.73 -11.20 -12.99
CA MET A 115 10.10 -11.46 -14.39
C MET A 115 8.98 -11.14 -15.41
N GLY A 116 8.24 -10.06 -15.21
CA GLY A 116 7.15 -9.62 -16.08
C GLY A 116 5.84 -10.38 -15.86
N LYS A 117 5.74 -11.18 -14.81
CA LYS A 117 4.53 -11.95 -14.46
C LYS A 117 4.11 -11.62 -13.02
N PHE A 118 2.81 -11.53 -12.80
CA PHE A 118 2.23 -11.34 -11.47
C PHE A 118 1.96 -12.70 -10.82
N PHE A 119 2.32 -12.82 -9.56
CA PHE A 119 2.07 -13.99 -8.72
C PHE A 119 1.29 -13.57 -7.49
N LEU A 120 0.32 -14.40 -7.09
CA LEU A 120 -0.41 -14.25 -5.84
C LEU A 120 0.17 -15.24 -4.83
N VAL A 121 0.75 -14.72 -3.76
CA VAL A 121 1.26 -15.51 -2.63
C VAL A 121 0.21 -15.47 -1.54
N THR A 122 -0.40 -16.62 -1.25
CA THR A 122 -1.42 -16.75 -0.20
C THR A 122 -0.79 -17.36 1.04
N GLU A 123 -1.06 -16.75 2.19
CA GLU A 123 -0.62 -17.16 3.51
C GLU A 123 -1.80 -17.12 4.49
N ASP A 124 -1.73 -17.94 5.53
CA ASP A 124 -2.68 -17.86 6.64
C ASP A 124 -2.33 -16.64 7.53
N LEU A 125 -3.37 -15.97 8.06
CA LEU A 125 -3.26 -14.74 8.86
C LEU A 125 -2.98 -15.01 10.35
#